data_AF-A0A7V0JB03-F1
#
_entry.id   AF-A0A7V0JB03-F1
#
_cell.length_a   1.000
_cell.length_b   1.000
_cell.length_c   1.000
_cell.angle_alpha   90.00
_cell.angle_beta   90.00
_cell.angle_gamma   90.00
#
_symmetry.space_group_name_H-M   'P 1'
#
loop_
_entity.id
_entity.type
_entity.pdbx_description
1 polymer ?
#
loop_
_entity_poly.entity_id
_entity_poly.type
_entity_poly.pdbx_seq_one_letter_code
_entity_poly.pdbx_strand_id
1 'polypeptide(L)' 'EDVDLILLAKELDALLVTVDNGIINWAEKFGIRWLLPTKFKDYLLSSIKRCKEQTIESQG' A
#
# COMPACT_ATOMS: atom_id res chain seq x y z
N GLU A 1 0.46 0.24 -20.75
CA GLU A 1 0.30 -1.15 -20.27
C GLU A 1 0.85 -1.35 -18.85
N ASP A 2 2.13 -1.52 -18.53
CA ASP A 2 2.56 -1.51 -17.10
C ASP A 2 2.85 -0.10 -16.54
N VAL A 3 3.20 0.80 -17.45
CA VAL A 3 3.52 2.20 -17.14
C VAL A 3 2.29 2.94 -16.59
N ASP A 4 1.11 2.68 -17.16
CA ASP A 4 -0.13 3.34 -16.74
C ASP A 4 -0.52 2.93 -15.31
N LEU A 5 -0.29 1.67 -14.92
CA LEU A 5 -0.52 1.19 -13.55
C LEU A 5 0.40 1.90 -12.55
N ILE A 6 1.69 2.03 -12.88
CA ILE A 6 2.67 2.73 -12.07
C ILE A 6 2.32 4.21 -11.94
N LEU A 7 1.94 4.86 -13.05
CA LEU A 7 1.56 6.26 -13.05
C LEU A 7 0.29 6.49 -12.21
N LEU A 8 -0.72 5.65 -12.38
CA LEU A 8 -1.95 5.71 -11.59
C LEU A 8 -1.67 5.55 -10.09
N ALA A 9 -0.81 4.59 -9.70
CA ALA A 9 -0.44 4.39 -8.30
C ALA A 9 0.26 5.62 -7.71
N LYS A 10 1.08 6.30 -8.51
CA LYS A 10 1.76 7.54 -8.11
C LYS A 10 0.80 8.72 -7.97
N GLU A 11 -0.10 8.91 -8.93
CA GLU A 11 -1.09 9.98 -8.91
C GLU A 11 -2.04 9.90 -7.70
N LEU A 12 -2.36 8.67 -7.27
CA LEU A 12 -3.27 8.42 -6.16
C LEU A 12 -2.57 8.31 -4.78
N ASP A 13 -1.23 8.41 -4.71
CA ASP A 13 -0.43 8.00 -3.54
C ASP A 13 -0.85 6.59 -3.01
N ALA A 14 -1.11 5.66 -3.92
CA ALA A 14 -1.65 4.35 -3.60
C ALA A 14 -0.54 3.36 -3.18
N LEU A 15 -0.95 2.33 -2.44
CA LEU A 15 -0.12 1.16 -2.16
C LEU A 15 -0.30 0.13 -3.27
N LEU A 16 0.79 -0.25 -3.94
CA LEU A 16 0.77 -1.27 -4.98
C LEU A 16 0.85 -2.68 -4.37
N VAL A 17 -0.05 -3.58 -4.74
CA VAL A 17 -0.03 -4.98 -4.28
C VAL A 17 0.28 -5.89 -5.46
N THR A 18 1.48 -6.47 -5.51
CA THR A 18 1.94 -7.25 -6.67
C THR A 18 3.02 -8.27 -6.28
N VAL A 19 3.19 -9.30 -7.12
CA VAL A 19 4.34 -10.25 -7.07
C VAL A 19 5.29 -10.07 -8.26
N ASP A 20 4.98 -9.14 -9.16
CA ASP A 20 5.77 -8.90 -10.36
C ASP A 20 7.04 -8.09 -10.00
N ASN A 21 8.21 -8.71 -10.14
CA ASN A 21 9.49 -8.08 -9.82
C ASN A 21 9.84 -6.91 -10.75
N GLY A 22 9.37 -6.91 -12.00
CA GLY A 22 9.53 -5.78 -12.90
C GLY A 22 8.80 -4.56 -12.36
N ILE A 23 7.53 -4.73 -12.01
CA ILE A 23 6.68 -3.69 -11.42
C ILE A 23 7.23 -3.20 -10.08
N ILE A 24 7.71 -4.11 -9.22
CA ILE A 24 8.34 -3.76 -7.94
C ILE A 24 9.58 -2.88 -8.16
N ASN A 25 10.46 -3.26 -9.08
CA ASN A 25 11.65 -2.47 -9.41
C ASN A 25 11.30 -1.06 -9.93
N TRP A 26 10.22 -0.94 -10.71
CA TRP A 26 9.71 0.36 -11.12
C TRP A 26 9.12 1.13 -9.93
N ALA A 27 8.33 0.50 -9.06
CA ALA A 27 7.78 1.16 -7.88
C ALA A 27 8.89 1.73 -6.96
N GLU A 28 9.96 0.97 -6.72
CA GLU A 28 11.11 1.42 -5.94
C GLU A 28 11.81 2.64 -6.55
N LYS A 29 12.06 2.63 -7.86
CA LYS A 29 12.68 3.75 -8.58
C LYS A 29 11.85 5.04 -8.51
N PHE A 30 10.53 4.92 -8.41
CA PHE A 30 9.61 6.06 -8.46
C PHE A 30 9.10 6.50 -7.08
N GLY A 31 9.53 5.82 -6.01
CA GLY A 31 9.14 6.10 -4.63
C GLY A 31 7.72 5.67 -4.28
N ILE A 32 7.17 4.70 -5.01
CA ILE A 32 5.80 4.20 -4.79
C ILE A 32 5.85 3.07 -3.76
N ARG A 33 4.96 3.13 -2.76
CA ARG A 33 4.84 2.08 -1.75
C ARG A 33 4.32 0.81 -2.40
N TRP A 34 4.88 -0.34 -2.05
CA TRP A 34 4.43 -1.64 -2.55
C TRP A 34 4.37 -2.69 -1.44
N LEU A 35 3.60 -3.75 -1.68
CA LEU A 35 3.40 -4.85 -0.76
C LEU A 35 3.17 -6.17 -1.51
N LEU A 36 3.71 -7.27 -0.98
CA LEU A 36 3.37 -8.60 -1.49
C LEU A 36 1.93 -8.99 -1.11
N PRO A 37 1.16 -9.65 -1.99
CA PRO A 37 -0.20 -10.10 -1.68
C PRO A 37 -0.30 -10.95 -0.40
N THR A 38 0.73 -11.75 -0.12
CA THR A 38 0.81 -12.58 1.10
C THR A 38 0.85 -11.76 2.39
N LYS A 39 1.25 -10.49 2.32
CA LYS A 39 1.27 -9.55 3.46
C LYS A 39 0.05 -8.63 3.52
N PHE A 40 -0.79 -8.64 2.49
CA PHE A 40 -1.91 -7.69 2.37
C PHE A 40 -2.94 -7.84 3.48
N LYS A 41 -3.28 -9.08 3.86
CA LYS A 41 -4.20 -9.34 4.97
C LYS A 41 -3.71 -8.72 6.29
N ASP A 42 -2.45 -8.97 6.64
CA ASP A 42 -1.86 -8.47 7.89
C ASP A 42 -1.77 -6.93 7.88
N TYR A 43 -1.42 -6.35 6.73
CA TYR A 43 -1.40 -4.90 6.53
C TYR A 43 -2.79 -4.28 6.78
N LEU A 44 -3.85 -4.85 6.20
CA LEU A 44 -5.23 -4.39 6.40
C LEU A 44 -5.67 -4.51 7.86
N LEU A 45 -5.45 -5.67 8.49
CA LEU A 45 -5.82 -5.90 9.88
C LEU A 45 -5.09 -4.93 10.83
N SER A 46 -3.81 -4.67 10.58
CA SER A 46 -3.03 -3.69 11.37
C SER A 46 -3.59 -2.27 11.22
N SER A 47 -4.08 -1.91 10.02
CA SER A 47 -4.64 -0.59 9.74
C SER A 47 -5.99 -0.40 10.42
N ILE A 48 -6.83 -1.43 10.42
CA ILE A 48 -8.11 -1.42 11.14
C ILE A 48 -7.87 -1.31 12.65
N LYS A 49 -6.90 -2.06 13.19
CA LYS A 49 -6.56 -2.01 14.62
C LYS A 49 -6.13 -0.59 15.04
N ARG A 50 -5.21 0.04 14.28
CA ARG A 50 -4.78 1.42 14.54
C ARG A 50 -5.95 2.40 14.55
N CYS A 51 -6.90 2.25 13.62
CA CYS A 51 -8.09 3.10 13.56
C CYS A 51 -8.98 2.95 14.82
N LYS A 52 -9.11 1.73 15.36
CA LYS A 52 -9.86 1.48 16.59
C LYS A 52 -9.18 2.09 17.82
N GLU A 53 -7.86 2.00 17.92
CA GLU A 53 -7.10 2.56 19.05
C GLU A 53 -7.23 4.09 19.11
N GLN A 54 -7.16 4.76 17.97
CA GLN A 54 -7.33 6.22 17.87
C GLN A 54 -8.75 6.70 18.26
N THR A 55 -9.77 5.86 18.08
CA THR A 55 -11.15 6.20 18.45
C THR A 55 -11.35 6.19 19.97
N ILE A 56 -10.62 5.32 20.69
CA ILE A 56 -10.71 5.20 22.14
C ILE A 56 -9.99 6.37 22.82
N GLU A 57 -8.84 6.80 22.29
CA GLU A 57 -8.08 7.96 22.79
C GLU A 57 -8.79 9.30 22.57
N SER A 58 -9.72 9.38 21.62
CA SER A 58 -10.47 10.62 21.33
C SER A 58 -11.75 10.78 22.17
N GLN A 59 -12.11 9.77 22.97
CA GLN A 59 -13.33 9.76 23.80
C GLN A 59 -13.05 9.73 25.31
N GLY A 60 -11.79 9.73 25.73
CA GLY A 60 -11.35 9.87 27.12
C GLY A 60 -10.72 11.23 27.38
#